data_AF-A0A821YU58-F1
#
_entry.id   AF-A0A821YU58-F1
#
_cell.length_a   1.000
_cell.length_b   1.000
_cell.length_c   1.000
_cell.angle_alpha   90.00
_cell.angle_beta   90.00
_cell.angle_gamma   90.00
#
_symmetry.space_group_name_H-M   'P 1'
#
loop_
_entity.id
_entity.type
_entity.pdbx_description
1 polymer ?
#
loop_
_entity_poly.entity_id
_entity_poly.type
_entity_poly.pdbx_seq_one_letter_code
_entity_poly.pdbx_strand_id
1 'polypeptide(L)'
;MVRETKDILKELCAFKPSSSGPMFRLQHSCYMILIGVLPTEYLPILQKIGESQEVMSTSEDDENQAEYKVLKSEKVESILKHFPSQGQSEELENARKIYFVYEDNFNSSLVNMIEKGSSYEKLKAVCRKYEQTDGVNIDEVMAEHESRANQSYSQFKNKNLSIEEAKALAFSISFYTGAKSETCSRGARLLAHRNHGEAIEEQIEEEMNEAAIILYYLVKALSYIPFYWGYVTRACQLTMEELLIYVPGSLITWIQFSSSKKGKKAVGSGAFSDRNTLFKIFSLTGRPIKEFSNYPDEDEVLFLPHSTFLVFNRKTVYAEGKQFISLCNICRQYEYALLSFSLPMIAENDTNANKTTATTADIYHGTSSGNNFSASVHTTSKMMHNPANTNIDKLLNNCRMRHLTDSPYNDSYVHDKLGDIAWIPAKDRCQLCEQAIENEGAAVSSWISVSRGESEWANGFVDFGPVTENLRDFLNMKLVKQEKLLKYPLCIVYVCGLDHFNKCLYVQLMAQQDNISCAIVYRHGYGEEHINQSDKTSKIIYIPLSKERTKLTEVSSTEIRNYFQNPSTMNANVEQNIHPNVREYMKKKYGKK
;
A
#
# COMPACT_ATOMS: atom_id res chain seq x y z
N MET A 1 8.48 0.68 1.20
CA MET A 1 8.45 1.88 2.07
C MET A 1 7.24 2.71 1.67
N VAL A 2 6.35 3.11 2.60
CA VAL A 2 5.29 4.08 2.30
C VAL A 2 5.94 5.46 2.22
N ARG A 3 5.71 6.24 1.16
CA ARG A 3 6.21 7.63 1.11
C ARG A 3 5.60 8.41 2.26
N GLU A 4 6.42 9.07 3.07
CA GLU A 4 5.89 9.98 4.08
C GLU A 4 5.20 11.17 3.37
N THR A 5 4.13 11.69 3.96
CA THR A 5 3.31 12.78 3.40
C THR A 5 4.18 13.98 2.96
N LYS A 6 5.23 14.30 3.75
CA LYS A 6 6.23 15.34 3.48
C LYS A 6 6.94 15.21 2.12
N ASP A 7 7.23 13.99 1.68
CA ASP A 7 7.98 13.73 0.45
C ASP A 7 7.09 13.87 -0.78
N ILE A 8 5.79 13.59 -0.62
CA ILE A 8 4.76 13.83 -1.63
C ILE A 8 4.47 15.34 -1.73
N LEU A 9 4.47 16.06 -0.60
CA LEU A 9 4.31 17.52 -0.55
C LEU A 9 5.46 18.25 -1.25
N LYS A 10 6.71 17.88 -0.96
CA LYS A 10 7.91 18.49 -1.55
C LYS A 10 7.91 18.44 -3.08
N GLU A 11 7.50 17.31 -3.66
CA GLU A 11 7.41 17.13 -5.11
C GLU A 11 6.34 18.04 -5.75
N LEU A 12 5.23 18.26 -5.05
CA LEU A 12 4.12 19.09 -5.53
C LEU A 12 4.35 20.60 -5.38
N CYS A 13 4.97 21.03 -4.29
CA CYS A 13 5.39 22.44 -4.16
C CYS A 13 6.47 22.79 -5.18
N ALA A 14 7.29 21.81 -5.60
CA ALA A 14 8.23 21.96 -6.70
C ALA A 14 7.58 21.92 -8.10
N PHE A 15 6.36 21.37 -8.24
CA PHE A 15 5.66 21.30 -9.53
C PHE A 15 5.17 22.69 -9.98
N LYS A 16 5.52 23.06 -11.22
CA LYS A 16 5.15 24.34 -11.83
C LYS A 16 4.36 24.11 -13.12
N PRO A 17 3.02 24.23 -13.08
CA PRO A 17 2.16 23.99 -14.25
C PRO A 17 2.56 24.84 -15.47
N SER A 18 2.96 26.09 -15.25
CA SER A 18 3.38 27.04 -16.30
C SER A 18 4.69 26.67 -17.00
N SER A 19 5.54 25.83 -16.41
CA SER A 19 6.78 25.31 -17.04
C SER A 19 6.69 23.83 -17.39
N SER A 20 5.50 23.24 -17.30
CA SER A 20 5.22 21.86 -17.68
C SER A 20 4.92 21.82 -19.18
N GLY A 21 5.57 20.95 -19.94
CA GLY A 21 5.16 20.72 -21.33
C GLY A 21 3.75 20.11 -21.39
N PRO A 22 3.01 20.24 -22.51
CA PRO A 22 1.62 19.74 -22.62
C PRO A 22 1.48 18.20 -22.50
N MET A 23 2.60 17.47 -22.52
CA MET A 23 2.67 16.02 -22.25
C MET A 23 3.02 15.68 -20.79
N PHE A 24 3.43 16.67 -19.98
CA PHE A 24 3.83 16.46 -18.59
C PHE A 24 2.58 16.35 -17.71
N ARG A 25 2.11 15.12 -17.54
CA ARG A 25 1.23 14.75 -16.44
C ARG A 25 2.07 14.50 -15.20
N LEU A 26 1.56 14.82 -14.01
CA LEU A 26 2.15 14.33 -12.76
C LEU A 26 2.31 12.79 -12.85
N GLN A 27 3.45 12.25 -12.40
CA GLN A 27 3.70 10.80 -12.42
C GLN A 27 2.62 10.01 -11.66
N HIS A 28 1.98 10.67 -10.70
CA HIS A 28 0.95 10.16 -9.79
C HIS A 28 -0.38 10.88 -10.13
N SER A 29 -1.27 10.22 -10.88
CA SER A 29 -2.56 10.82 -11.27
C SER A 29 -3.65 10.70 -10.19
N CYS A 30 -3.31 10.16 -9.03
CA CYS A 30 -4.12 10.08 -7.81
C CYS A 30 -3.18 10.01 -6.62
N TYR A 31 -3.39 10.84 -5.60
CA TYR A 31 -2.74 10.65 -4.31
C TYR A 31 -3.63 9.86 -3.36
N MET A 32 -3.03 8.91 -2.66
CA MET A 32 -3.71 7.78 -2.04
C MET A 32 -3.16 7.55 -0.64
N ILE A 33 -4.03 7.36 0.35
CA ILE A 33 -3.65 7.08 1.74
C ILE A 33 -4.29 5.77 2.15
N LEU A 34 -3.50 4.82 2.64
CA LEU A 34 -3.99 3.63 3.34
C LEU A 34 -4.52 4.07 4.71
N ILE A 35 -5.82 3.91 4.94
CA ILE A 35 -6.48 4.34 6.20
C ILE A 35 -6.85 3.16 7.12
N GLY A 36 -6.69 1.92 6.67
CA GLY A 36 -6.94 0.72 7.44
C GLY A 36 -6.85 -0.55 6.59
N VAL A 37 -6.86 -1.72 7.23
CA VAL A 37 -6.87 -3.03 6.57
C VAL A 37 -7.85 -3.95 7.28
N LEU A 38 -8.68 -4.68 6.53
CA LEU A 38 -9.59 -5.67 7.10
C LEU A 38 -8.82 -6.81 7.79
N PRO A 39 -9.31 -7.30 8.94
CA PRO A 39 -8.79 -8.52 9.56
C PRO A 39 -8.82 -9.73 8.62
N THR A 40 -7.86 -10.64 8.83
CA THR A 40 -7.60 -11.79 7.95
C THR A 40 -8.83 -12.70 7.79
N GLU A 41 -9.71 -12.81 8.79
CA GLU A 41 -10.92 -13.63 8.74
C GLU A 41 -11.97 -13.15 7.71
N TYR A 42 -11.93 -11.89 7.27
CA TYR A 42 -12.83 -11.36 6.24
C TYR A 42 -12.27 -11.55 4.82
N LEU A 43 -10.97 -11.77 4.66
CA LEU A 43 -10.33 -11.92 3.35
C LEU A 43 -10.90 -13.09 2.52
N PRO A 44 -11.21 -14.28 3.07
CA PRO A 44 -11.86 -15.36 2.32
C PRO A 44 -13.26 -15.00 1.81
N ILE A 45 -13.92 -14.00 2.40
CA ILE A 45 -15.23 -13.52 1.95
C ILE A 45 -15.05 -12.52 0.81
N LEU A 46 -14.09 -11.59 0.92
CA LEU A 46 -13.71 -10.69 -0.18
C LEU A 46 -13.21 -11.44 -1.41
N GLN A 47 -12.37 -12.46 -1.21
CA GLN A 47 -11.88 -13.33 -2.29
C GLN A 47 -13.05 -13.99 -3.03
N LYS A 48 -14.02 -14.58 -2.32
CA LYS A 48 -15.22 -15.16 -2.95
C LYS A 48 -16.06 -14.14 -3.70
N ILE A 49 -16.13 -12.89 -3.23
CA ILE A 49 -16.81 -11.81 -3.96
C ILE A 49 -16.03 -11.48 -5.24
N GLY A 50 -14.71 -11.32 -5.17
CA GLY A 50 -13.85 -11.08 -6.32
C GLY A 50 -13.82 -12.22 -7.35
N GLU A 51 -13.84 -13.48 -6.89
CA GLU A 51 -13.94 -14.67 -7.74
C GLU A 51 -15.30 -14.74 -8.45
N SER A 52 -16.40 -14.41 -7.74
CA SER A 52 -17.73 -14.37 -8.36
C SER A 52 -17.88 -13.32 -9.46
N GLN A 53 -17.00 -12.31 -9.49
CA GLN A 53 -16.93 -11.28 -10.53
C GLN A 53 -16.09 -11.68 -11.76
N GLU A 54 -15.33 -12.78 -11.75
CA GLU A 54 -14.55 -13.24 -12.92
C GLU A 54 -15.27 -14.29 -13.80
N VAL A 55 -16.37 -14.89 -13.32
CA VAL A 55 -16.97 -16.11 -13.93
C VAL A 55 -18.18 -15.82 -14.85
N MET A 56 -18.66 -14.58 -14.96
CA MET A 56 -19.86 -14.22 -15.73
C MET A 56 -19.53 -13.55 -17.08
N SER A 57 -20.35 -13.83 -18.11
CA SER A 57 -19.98 -13.67 -19.52
C SER A 57 -20.77 -12.63 -20.33
N THR A 58 -20.02 -11.75 -21.01
CA THR A 58 -20.31 -11.10 -22.32
C THR A 58 -21.64 -10.37 -22.57
N SER A 59 -22.51 -10.11 -21.59
CA SER A 59 -23.80 -9.43 -21.83
C SER A 59 -24.08 -8.35 -20.78
N GLU A 60 -23.97 -7.08 -21.20
CA GLU A 60 -23.86 -5.92 -20.29
C GLU A 60 -25.11 -5.65 -19.43
N ASP A 61 -26.32 -6.03 -19.87
CA ASP A 61 -27.56 -5.65 -19.18
C ASP A 61 -27.93 -6.59 -18.01
N ASP A 62 -27.81 -7.92 -18.19
CA ASP A 62 -28.10 -8.89 -17.11
C ASP A 62 -26.97 -8.97 -16.07
N GLU A 63 -25.72 -8.77 -16.51
CA GLU A 63 -24.53 -8.77 -15.63
C GLU A 63 -24.65 -7.76 -14.47
N ASN A 64 -25.14 -6.55 -14.77
CA ASN A 64 -25.26 -5.50 -13.77
C ASN A 64 -26.26 -5.86 -12.66
N GLN A 65 -27.31 -6.64 -12.94
CA GLN A 65 -28.29 -7.02 -11.90
C GLN A 65 -27.80 -8.14 -10.97
N ALA A 66 -27.03 -9.10 -11.48
CA ALA A 66 -26.53 -10.23 -10.68
C ALA A 66 -25.44 -9.80 -9.70
N GLU A 67 -24.46 -9.00 -10.15
CA GLU A 67 -23.37 -8.52 -9.29
C GLU A 67 -23.85 -7.46 -8.29
N TYR A 68 -24.82 -6.62 -8.68
CA TYR A 68 -25.50 -5.68 -7.79
C TYR A 68 -26.22 -6.39 -6.63
N LYS A 69 -26.78 -7.60 -6.84
CA LYS A 69 -27.32 -8.43 -5.75
C LYS A 69 -26.25 -8.94 -4.78
N VAL A 70 -25.02 -9.17 -5.23
CA VAL A 70 -23.90 -9.57 -4.35
C VAL A 70 -23.44 -8.37 -3.52
N LEU A 71 -23.28 -7.19 -4.12
CA LEU A 71 -22.81 -5.99 -3.42
C LEU A 71 -23.89 -5.35 -2.53
N LYS A 72 -25.17 -5.55 -2.83
CA LYS A 72 -26.30 -5.30 -1.91
C LYS A 72 -26.66 -6.48 -1.00
N SER A 73 -25.90 -7.58 -1.02
CA SER A 73 -26.22 -8.69 -0.13
C SER A 73 -26.02 -8.26 1.33
N GLU A 74 -26.91 -8.71 2.21
CA GLU A 74 -26.76 -8.56 3.67
C GLU A 74 -25.39 -9.04 4.16
N LYS A 75 -24.72 -9.90 3.38
CA LYS A 75 -23.38 -10.41 3.64
C LYS A 75 -22.29 -9.36 3.44
N VAL A 76 -22.37 -8.52 2.41
CA VAL A 76 -21.44 -7.39 2.22
C VAL A 76 -21.71 -6.32 3.27
N GLU A 77 -22.98 -6.00 3.54
CA GLU A 77 -23.36 -5.12 4.64
C GLU A 77 -22.89 -5.66 6.00
N SER A 78 -22.93 -6.98 6.20
CA SER A 78 -22.45 -7.63 7.42
C SER A 78 -20.92 -7.53 7.55
N ILE A 79 -20.14 -7.76 6.49
CA ILE A 79 -18.68 -7.51 6.50
C ILE A 79 -18.40 -6.05 6.87
N LEU A 80 -19.13 -5.10 6.26
CA LEU A 80 -19.00 -3.68 6.57
C LEU A 80 -19.44 -3.32 8.00
N LYS A 81 -20.31 -4.12 8.64
CA LYS A 81 -20.70 -3.97 10.06
C LYS A 81 -19.74 -4.67 11.03
N HIS A 82 -18.91 -5.59 10.56
CA HIS A 82 -17.98 -6.40 11.37
C HIS A 82 -16.51 -5.94 11.29
N PHE A 83 -16.22 -4.84 10.58
CA PHE A 83 -14.97 -4.10 10.75
C PHE A 83 -14.75 -3.85 12.26
N PRO A 84 -13.64 -4.31 12.88
CA PRO A 84 -13.49 -4.17 14.31
C PRO A 84 -13.37 -2.70 14.71
N SER A 85 -14.18 -2.29 15.68
CA SER A 85 -14.01 -1.04 16.42
C SER A 85 -12.78 -1.04 17.35
N GLN A 86 -11.87 -2.02 17.21
CA GLN A 86 -10.73 -2.20 18.10
C GLN A 86 -9.52 -1.38 17.64
N GLY A 87 -9.20 -0.35 18.42
CA GLY A 87 -7.91 0.35 18.40
C GLY A 87 -7.82 1.54 17.44
N GLN A 88 -8.33 1.42 16.21
CA GLN A 88 -8.12 2.45 15.19
C GLN A 88 -9.21 3.54 15.11
N SER A 89 -10.20 3.60 16.01
CA SER A 89 -11.11 4.77 16.02
C SER A 89 -10.35 6.06 16.33
N GLU A 90 -9.39 6.02 17.26
CA GLU A 90 -8.56 7.18 17.57
C GLU A 90 -7.47 7.41 16.52
N GLU A 91 -6.86 6.36 15.94
CA GLU A 91 -5.93 6.54 14.81
C GLU A 91 -6.61 7.03 13.54
N LEU A 92 -7.86 6.62 13.25
CA LEU A 92 -8.65 7.07 12.11
C LEU A 92 -9.25 8.45 12.35
N GLU A 93 -9.68 8.77 13.57
CA GLU A 93 -10.02 10.15 13.93
C GLU A 93 -8.78 11.05 13.89
N ASN A 94 -7.63 10.61 14.39
CA ASN A 94 -6.40 11.38 14.34
C ASN A 94 -5.94 11.50 12.88
N ALA A 95 -6.02 10.45 12.07
CA ALA A 95 -5.81 10.53 10.63
C ALA A 95 -6.84 11.45 9.95
N ARG A 96 -8.07 11.60 10.44
CA ARG A 96 -9.06 12.57 9.89
C ARG A 96 -8.85 14.01 10.40
N LYS A 97 -8.28 14.17 11.60
CA LYS A 97 -7.79 15.44 12.16
C LYS A 97 -6.49 15.90 11.46
N ILE A 98 -5.64 14.96 11.05
CA ILE A 98 -4.34 15.12 10.36
C ILE A 98 -4.49 15.09 8.82
N TYR A 99 -5.56 14.51 8.27
CA TYR A 99 -5.89 14.46 6.85
C TYR A 99 -7.37 14.84 6.68
N PHE A 100 -7.62 16.13 6.43
CA PHE A 100 -8.92 16.76 6.49
C PHE A 100 -9.82 16.23 5.39
N VAL A 101 -10.97 15.64 5.73
CA VAL A 101 -11.87 15.01 4.77
C VAL A 101 -12.89 16.02 4.22
N TYR A 102 -12.67 16.49 2.98
CA TYR A 102 -13.68 17.27 2.23
C TYR A 102 -14.86 16.38 1.83
N GLU A 103 -16.03 16.57 2.44
CA GLU A 103 -17.25 15.86 2.05
C GLU A 103 -18.50 16.72 2.21
N ASP A 104 -19.08 17.11 1.06
CA ASP A 104 -20.36 17.81 0.80
C ASP A 104 -20.63 19.14 1.56
N ASN A 105 -20.01 19.34 2.71
CA ASN A 105 -19.92 20.58 3.45
C ASN A 105 -18.45 21.01 3.46
N PHE A 106 -18.17 22.14 2.80
CA PHE A 106 -16.94 22.89 3.09
C PHE A 106 -16.87 23.20 4.59
N ASN A 107 -15.66 23.22 5.15
CA ASN A 107 -15.44 23.78 6.49
C ASN A 107 -16.14 25.15 6.54
N SER A 108 -16.88 25.43 7.63
CA SER A 108 -17.62 26.69 7.77
C SER A 108 -16.73 27.92 7.57
N SER A 109 -15.44 27.86 7.90
CA SER A 109 -14.46 28.91 7.56
C SER A 109 -14.31 29.13 6.05
N LEU A 110 -14.29 28.05 5.26
CA LEU A 110 -14.16 28.09 3.80
C LEU A 110 -15.49 28.47 3.12
N VAL A 111 -16.63 28.04 3.67
CA VAL A 111 -17.96 28.58 3.30
C VAL A 111 -17.98 30.10 3.51
N ASN A 112 -17.65 30.56 4.72
CA ASN A 112 -17.66 31.97 5.10
C ASN A 112 -16.68 32.83 4.27
N MET A 113 -15.54 32.26 3.87
CA MET A 113 -14.55 32.92 3.02
C MET A 113 -15.07 33.14 1.59
N ILE A 114 -15.88 32.22 1.09
CA ILE A 114 -16.33 32.19 -0.30
C ILE A 114 -17.68 32.90 -0.45
N GLU A 115 -18.66 32.64 0.41
CA GLU A 115 -20.00 33.23 0.33
C GLU A 115 -20.00 34.77 0.44
N LYS A 116 -19.00 35.36 1.11
CA LYS A 116 -18.87 36.82 1.22
C LYS A 116 -18.35 37.51 -0.05
N GLY A 117 -18.01 36.77 -1.10
CA GLY A 117 -17.44 37.37 -2.32
C GLY A 117 -17.22 36.40 -3.48
N SER A 118 -18.06 35.38 -3.64
CA SER A 118 -18.10 34.50 -4.81
C SER A 118 -19.18 34.93 -5.79
N SER A 119 -18.85 34.95 -7.07
CA SER A 119 -19.80 35.18 -8.16
C SER A 119 -19.37 34.39 -9.40
N TYR A 120 -20.29 34.22 -10.35
CA TYR A 120 -19.98 33.57 -11.62
C TYR A 120 -18.86 34.30 -12.38
N GLU A 121 -18.88 35.63 -12.40
CA GLU A 121 -17.82 36.43 -13.02
C GLU A 121 -16.45 36.27 -12.32
N LYS A 122 -16.43 36.17 -10.98
CA LYS A 122 -15.18 35.90 -10.26
C LYS A 122 -14.65 34.48 -10.52
N LEU A 123 -15.54 33.48 -10.61
CA LEU A 123 -15.16 32.13 -11.01
C LEU A 123 -14.53 32.14 -12.41
N LYS A 124 -15.18 32.77 -13.40
CA LYS A 124 -14.64 32.90 -14.76
C LYS A 124 -13.28 33.61 -14.77
N ALA A 125 -13.13 34.72 -14.03
CA ALA A 125 -11.87 35.46 -13.94
C ALA A 125 -10.73 34.60 -13.39
N VAL A 126 -11.00 33.79 -12.37
CA VAL A 126 -10.05 32.83 -11.80
C VAL A 126 -9.72 31.70 -12.79
N CYS A 127 -10.73 31.03 -13.36
CA CYS A 127 -10.52 29.98 -14.38
C CYS A 127 -9.70 30.49 -15.57
N ARG A 128 -9.91 31.74 -16.00
CA ARG A 128 -9.13 32.38 -17.07
C ARG A 128 -7.64 32.48 -16.75
N LYS A 129 -7.28 32.76 -15.48
CA LYS A 129 -5.87 32.77 -15.04
C LYS A 129 -5.25 31.37 -15.13
N TYR A 130 -5.99 30.33 -14.75
CA TYR A 130 -5.53 28.94 -14.86
C TYR A 130 -5.40 28.47 -16.32
N GLU A 131 -6.27 28.93 -17.23
CA GLU A 131 -6.14 28.65 -18.67
C GLU A 131 -5.01 29.43 -19.36
N GLN A 132 -4.40 30.42 -18.71
CA GLN A 132 -3.33 31.22 -19.30
C GLN A 132 -2.04 30.40 -19.52
N THR A 133 -1.81 29.98 -20.77
CA THR A 133 -0.61 29.28 -21.24
C THR A 133 -0.18 29.76 -22.62
N ASP A 134 1.14 29.75 -22.86
CA ASP A 134 1.73 30.14 -24.13
C ASP A 134 1.18 29.32 -25.30
N GLY A 135 0.75 30.02 -26.37
CA GLY A 135 0.25 29.39 -27.60
C GLY A 135 -1.21 28.95 -27.57
N VAL A 136 -1.94 29.11 -26.47
CA VAL A 136 -3.38 28.76 -26.38
C VAL A 136 -4.26 30.01 -26.48
N ASN A 137 -5.31 29.95 -27.30
CA ASN A 137 -6.32 31.01 -27.39
C ASN A 137 -7.29 30.92 -26.20
N ILE A 138 -6.98 31.64 -25.12
CA ILE A 138 -7.75 31.63 -23.85
C ILE A 138 -9.22 31.98 -24.06
N ASP A 139 -9.54 32.91 -24.96
CA ASP A 139 -10.92 33.32 -25.22
C ASP A 139 -11.77 32.20 -25.86
N GLU A 140 -11.14 31.34 -26.66
CA GLU A 140 -11.77 30.18 -27.28
C GLU A 140 -12.04 29.06 -26.26
N VAL A 141 -11.05 28.75 -25.41
CA VAL A 141 -11.20 27.76 -24.32
C VAL A 141 -12.27 28.20 -23.31
N MET A 142 -12.26 29.48 -22.91
CA MET A 142 -13.26 30.01 -21.99
C MET A 142 -14.66 30.05 -22.62
N ALA A 143 -14.76 30.30 -23.93
CA ALA A 143 -16.03 30.23 -24.67
C ALA A 143 -16.55 28.78 -24.82
N GLU A 144 -15.68 27.79 -24.95
CA GLU A 144 -16.05 26.37 -24.90
C GLU A 144 -16.70 26.03 -23.55
N HIS A 145 -16.05 26.39 -22.45
CA HIS A 145 -16.57 26.15 -21.10
C HIS A 145 -17.90 26.87 -20.85
N GLU A 146 -18.02 28.14 -21.27
CA GLU A 146 -19.25 28.90 -21.12
C GLU A 146 -20.37 28.36 -22.01
N SER A 147 -20.07 27.91 -23.24
CA SER A 147 -21.03 27.22 -24.11
C SER A 147 -21.57 25.95 -23.44
N ARG A 148 -20.68 25.13 -22.87
CA ARG A 148 -21.07 23.90 -22.19
C ARG A 148 -21.86 24.13 -20.90
N ALA A 149 -21.49 25.14 -20.12
CA ALA A 149 -22.24 25.57 -18.95
C ALA A 149 -23.66 26.07 -19.31
N ASN A 150 -23.78 26.87 -20.39
CA ASN A 150 -25.06 27.39 -20.86
C ASN A 150 -26.01 26.29 -21.39
N GLN A 151 -25.49 25.14 -21.83
CA GLN A 151 -26.30 23.97 -22.20
C GLN A 151 -26.87 23.22 -20.97
N SER A 152 -26.14 23.20 -19.85
CA SER A 152 -26.38 22.27 -18.73
C SER A 152 -26.87 22.93 -17.43
N TYR A 153 -26.71 24.25 -17.24
CA TYR A 153 -27.10 24.96 -16.01
C TYR A 153 -28.58 24.82 -15.63
N SER A 154 -29.47 24.52 -16.59
CA SER A 154 -30.91 24.33 -16.35
C SER A 154 -31.18 23.21 -15.32
N GLN A 155 -30.32 22.20 -15.25
CA GLN A 155 -30.41 21.11 -14.27
C GLN A 155 -30.25 21.60 -12.83
N PHE A 156 -29.33 22.56 -12.61
CA PHE A 156 -29.11 23.20 -11.32
C PHE A 156 -30.18 24.26 -11.01
N LYS A 157 -30.67 24.98 -12.02
CA LYS A 157 -31.78 25.94 -11.86
C LYS A 157 -33.04 25.26 -11.27
N ASN A 158 -33.29 24.01 -11.64
CA ASN A 158 -34.40 23.19 -11.10
C ASN A 158 -34.23 22.81 -9.61
N LYS A 159 -33.15 23.23 -8.94
CA LYS A 159 -32.89 23.03 -7.50
C LYS A 159 -33.14 24.30 -6.66
N ASN A 160 -33.93 25.25 -7.17
CA ASN A 160 -34.21 26.56 -6.57
C ASN A 160 -32.98 27.49 -6.45
N LEU A 161 -31.98 27.31 -7.32
CA LEU A 161 -30.78 28.15 -7.36
C LEU A 161 -30.98 29.36 -8.29
N SER A 162 -30.23 30.43 -8.03
CA SER A 162 -30.20 31.58 -8.94
C SER A 162 -29.61 31.20 -10.30
N ILE A 163 -29.93 31.96 -11.35
CA ILE A 163 -29.40 31.69 -12.70
C ILE A 163 -27.87 31.79 -12.73
N GLU A 164 -27.29 32.78 -12.04
CA GLU A 164 -25.83 32.95 -11.97
C GLU A 164 -25.16 31.81 -11.23
N GLU A 165 -25.72 31.39 -10.10
CA GLU A 165 -25.21 30.26 -9.33
C GLU A 165 -25.31 28.95 -10.11
N ALA A 166 -26.46 28.67 -10.71
CA ALA A 166 -26.65 27.50 -11.56
C ALA A 166 -25.64 27.47 -12.73
N LYS A 167 -25.32 28.62 -13.33
CA LYS A 167 -24.25 28.73 -14.34
C LYS A 167 -22.87 28.48 -13.74
N ALA A 168 -22.55 29.03 -12.57
CA ALA A 168 -21.27 28.80 -11.90
C ALA A 168 -21.04 27.32 -11.54
N LEU A 169 -22.09 26.60 -11.13
CA LEU A 169 -22.05 25.15 -10.89
C LEU A 169 -21.85 24.32 -12.16
N ALA A 170 -22.47 24.70 -13.28
CA ALA A 170 -22.25 24.02 -14.56
C ALA A 170 -20.85 24.32 -15.13
N PHE A 171 -20.40 25.57 -14.98
CA PHE A 171 -19.10 26.04 -15.45
C PHE A 171 -17.94 25.44 -14.66
N SER A 172 -18.06 25.25 -13.34
CA SER A 172 -17.01 24.61 -12.53
C SER A 172 -16.74 23.16 -12.95
N ILE A 173 -17.77 22.39 -13.29
CA ILE A 173 -17.62 21.02 -13.82
C ILE A 173 -17.03 21.06 -15.23
N SER A 174 -17.57 21.89 -16.13
CA SER A 174 -17.05 22.03 -17.49
C SER A 174 -15.55 22.42 -17.48
N PHE A 175 -15.16 23.41 -16.67
CA PHE A 175 -13.76 23.77 -16.45
C PHE A 175 -12.92 22.63 -15.87
N TYR A 176 -13.43 21.90 -14.86
CA TYR A 176 -12.73 20.72 -14.33
C TYR A 176 -12.48 19.66 -15.41
N THR A 177 -13.40 19.47 -16.36
CA THR A 177 -13.24 18.54 -17.49
C THR A 177 -12.49 19.13 -18.68
N GLY A 178 -11.98 20.36 -18.57
CA GLY A 178 -11.13 20.99 -19.59
C GLY A 178 -9.71 20.43 -19.63
N ALA A 179 -8.89 21.03 -20.48
CA ALA A 179 -7.50 20.60 -20.72
C ALA A 179 -6.60 20.64 -19.47
N LYS A 180 -7.01 21.31 -18.37
CA LYS A 180 -6.19 21.56 -17.17
C LYS A 180 -6.82 21.09 -15.84
N SER A 181 -7.63 20.04 -15.89
CA SER A 181 -8.19 19.34 -14.72
C SER A 181 -7.19 19.12 -13.56
N GLU A 182 -5.92 18.85 -13.88
CA GLU A 182 -4.83 18.66 -12.90
C GLU A 182 -4.61 19.88 -11.99
N THR A 183 -4.87 21.10 -12.47
CA THR A 183 -4.61 22.31 -11.67
C THR A 183 -5.71 22.57 -10.64
N CYS A 184 -6.96 22.20 -10.95
CA CYS A 184 -8.04 22.11 -9.95
C CYS A 184 -7.67 21.12 -8.83
N SER A 185 -7.08 19.99 -9.20
CA SER A 185 -6.67 18.93 -8.27
C SER A 185 -5.47 19.35 -7.38
N ARG A 186 -4.56 20.21 -7.88
CA ARG A 186 -3.55 20.91 -7.05
C ARG A 186 -4.23 21.82 -6.03
N GLY A 187 -5.17 22.65 -6.48
CA GLY A 187 -5.92 23.58 -5.63
C GLY A 187 -6.64 22.88 -4.47
N ALA A 188 -7.37 21.79 -4.77
CA ALA A 188 -8.04 20.94 -3.78
C ALA A 188 -7.09 20.51 -2.67
N ARG A 189 -5.87 20.12 -3.07
CA ARG A 189 -4.87 19.58 -2.18
C ARG A 189 -4.20 20.65 -1.31
N LEU A 190 -3.83 21.82 -1.86
CA LEU A 190 -3.26 22.91 -1.05
C LEU A 190 -4.23 23.35 0.07
N LEU A 191 -5.52 23.41 -0.24
CA LEU A 191 -6.59 23.70 0.72
C LEU A 191 -6.88 22.58 1.72
N ALA A 192 -6.51 21.34 1.44
CA ALA A 192 -6.48 20.29 2.46
C ALA A 192 -5.35 20.54 3.48
N HIS A 193 -4.13 20.85 3.01
CA HIS A 193 -2.93 20.93 3.84
C HIS A 193 -2.82 22.20 4.71
N ARG A 194 -3.32 23.37 4.27
CA ARG A 194 -3.34 24.58 5.14
C ARG A 194 -4.07 24.36 6.46
N ASN A 195 -5.11 23.52 6.45
CA ASN A 195 -5.90 23.19 7.63
C ASN A 195 -5.17 22.23 8.59
N HIS A 196 -3.97 21.73 8.24
CA HIS A 196 -3.09 20.94 9.11
C HIS A 196 -2.02 21.76 9.82
N GLY A 197 -2.04 23.08 9.68
CA GLY A 197 -1.12 23.98 10.40
C GLY A 197 0.29 24.04 9.82
N GLU A 198 0.51 23.51 8.62
CA GLU A 198 1.75 23.74 7.88
C GLU A 198 1.85 25.21 7.44
N ALA A 199 3.02 25.82 7.62
CA ALA A 199 3.27 27.19 7.18
C ALA A 199 3.37 27.23 5.65
N ILE A 200 2.49 28.01 5.03
CA ILE A 200 2.38 28.16 3.58
C ILE A 200 2.88 29.57 3.20
N GLU A 201 3.66 29.67 2.11
CA GLU A 201 4.19 30.93 1.61
C GLU A 201 3.08 31.88 1.14
N GLU A 202 3.25 33.19 1.31
CA GLU A 202 2.22 34.21 1.03
C GLU A 202 1.71 34.18 -0.43
N GLN A 203 2.59 33.89 -1.39
CA GLN A 203 2.21 33.70 -2.80
C GLN A 203 1.26 32.52 -3.02
N ILE A 204 1.38 31.47 -2.20
CA ILE A 204 0.52 30.29 -2.26
C ILE A 204 -0.85 30.61 -1.61
N GLU A 205 -0.94 31.57 -0.68
CA GLU A 205 -2.23 31.98 -0.10
C GLU A 205 -3.15 32.64 -1.14
N GLU A 206 -2.64 33.46 -2.06
CA GLU A 206 -3.45 33.99 -3.16
C GLU A 206 -3.92 32.87 -4.09
N GLU A 207 -3.01 31.99 -4.56
CA GLU A 207 -3.36 30.81 -5.37
C GLU A 207 -4.40 29.91 -4.68
N MET A 208 -4.33 29.76 -3.36
CA MET A 208 -5.30 28.99 -2.58
C MET A 208 -6.67 29.66 -2.51
N ASN A 209 -6.72 30.98 -2.33
CA ASN A 209 -7.98 31.74 -2.32
C ASN A 209 -8.65 31.74 -3.70
N GLU A 210 -7.87 31.66 -4.77
CA GLU A 210 -8.37 31.45 -6.13
C GLU A 210 -8.85 30.02 -6.35
N ALA A 211 -8.03 29.00 -6.04
CA ALA A 211 -8.44 27.60 -6.10
C ALA A 211 -9.74 27.34 -5.31
N ALA A 212 -9.92 27.98 -4.16
CA ALA A 212 -11.08 27.85 -3.29
C ALA A 212 -12.41 28.07 -4.03
N ILE A 213 -12.52 29.08 -4.90
CA ILE A 213 -13.78 29.38 -5.60
C ILE A 213 -14.16 28.28 -6.61
N ILE A 214 -13.16 27.74 -7.32
CA ILE A 214 -13.35 26.63 -8.27
C ILE A 214 -13.90 25.41 -7.53
N LEU A 215 -13.23 25.06 -6.43
CA LEU A 215 -13.59 23.89 -5.62
C LEU A 215 -14.97 24.04 -5.02
N TYR A 216 -15.30 25.23 -4.49
CA TYR A 216 -16.63 25.53 -3.94
C TYR A 216 -17.73 25.22 -4.94
N TYR A 217 -17.67 25.83 -6.12
CA TYR A 217 -18.68 25.58 -7.14
C TYR A 217 -18.59 24.14 -7.68
N LEU A 218 -17.44 23.47 -7.68
CA LEU A 218 -17.32 22.08 -8.13
C LEU A 218 -17.99 21.10 -7.15
N VAL A 219 -17.59 21.09 -5.87
CA VAL A 219 -18.21 20.20 -4.85
C VAL A 219 -19.69 20.52 -4.69
N LYS A 220 -20.07 21.81 -4.67
CA LYS A 220 -21.48 22.21 -4.59
C LYS A 220 -22.28 21.76 -5.81
N ALA A 221 -21.67 21.69 -6.99
CA ALA A 221 -22.34 21.15 -8.18
C ALA A 221 -22.53 19.64 -8.06
N LEU A 222 -21.48 18.93 -7.63
CA LEU A 222 -21.50 17.48 -7.41
C LEU A 222 -22.49 17.06 -6.31
N SER A 223 -22.73 17.87 -5.28
CA SER A 223 -23.72 17.55 -4.23
C SER A 223 -25.17 17.62 -4.73
N TYR A 224 -25.47 18.41 -5.78
CA TYR A 224 -26.79 18.40 -6.44
C TYR A 224 -26.97 17.28 -7.48
N ILE A 225 -25.89 16.65 -7.93
CA ILE A 225 -25.91 15.53 -8.87
C ILE A 225 -26.17 14.22 -8.09
N PRO A 226 -27.12 13.36 -8.53
CA PRO A 226 -27.36 12.07 -7.91
C PRO A 226 -26.13 11.15 -7.94
N PHE A 227 -26.02 10.26 -6.94
CA PHE A 227 -25.00 9.20 -6.96
C PHE A 227 -25.18 8.26 -8.16
N TYR A 228 -24.08 7.89 -8.80
CA TYR A 228 -24.02 6.79 -9.75
C TYR A 228 -23.68 5.48 -9.02
N TRP A 229 -24.58 4.51 -9.14
CA TRP A 229 -24.40 3.16 -8.61
C TRP A 229 -24.13 2.18 -9.76
N GLY A 230 -22.93 1.61 -9.81
CA GLY A 230 -22.52 0.71 -10.87
C GLY A 230 -21.02 0.77 -11.16
N TYR A 231 -20.58 0.02 -12.17
CA TYR A 231 -19.16 -0.06 -12.51
C TYR A 231 -18.64 1.15 -13.26
N VAL A 232 -17.42 1.53 -12.90
CA VAL A 232 -16.57 2.48 -13.63
C VAL A 232 -15.15 1.91 -13.72
N THR A 233 -14.37 2.40 -14.67
CA THR A 233 -12.94 2.06 -14.81
C THR A 233 -12.07 3.32 -14.81
N ARG A 234 -10.88 3.20 -14.24
CA ARG A 234 -9.86 4.26 -14.25
C ARG A 234 -8.50 3.63 -14.51
N ALA A 235 -7.78 4.10 -15.52
CA ALA A 235 -6.39 3.72 -15.75
C ALA A 235 -5.46 4.81 -15.21
N CYS A 236 -4.40 4.42 -14.53
CA CYS A 236 -3.43 5.33 -13.92
C CYS A 236 -2.02 4.74 -13.95
N GLN A 237 -1.03 5.60 -13.79
CA GLN A 237 0.33 5.16 -13.50
C GLN A 237 0.51 5.22 -11.98
N LEU A 238 0.99 4.13 -11.39
CA LEU A 238 1.37 4.03 -9.98
C LEU A 238 2.82 3.57 -9.85
N THR A 239 3.51 3.99 -8.79
CA THR A 239 4.81 3.39 -8.44
C THR A 239 4.64 2.01 -7.82
N MET A 240 5.74 1.28 -7.62
CA MET A 240 5.68 -0.02 -6.93
C MET A 240 5.27 0.14 -5.46
N GLU A 241 5.70 1.22 -4.81
CA GLU A 241 5.36 1.56 -3.42
C GLU A 241 3.86 1.86 -3.28
N GLU A 242 3.28 2.58 -4.24
CA GLU A 242 1.84 2.85 -4.29
C GLU A 242 1.04 1.57 -4.57
N LEU A 243 1.54 0.69 -5.42
CA LEU A 243 0.90 -0.61 -5.67
C LEU A 243 0.88 -1.50 -4.41
N LEU A 244 1.87 -1.41 -3.52
CA LEU A 244 1.95 -2.22 -2.30
C LEU A 244 0.80 -1.96 -1.31
N ILE A 245 0.18 -0.76 -1.29
CA ILE A 245 -0.97 -0.53 -0.41
C ILE A 245 -2.27 -1.17 -0.92
N TYR A 246 -2.34 -1.51 -2.21
CA TYR A 246 -3.50 -2.15 -2.85
C TYR A 246 -3.54 -3.68 -2.65
N VAL A 247 -3.53 -4.13 -1.39
CA VAL A 247 -3.79 -5.54 -1.05
C VAL A 247 -5.29 -5.74 -0.76
N PRO A 248 -5.87 -6.92 -1.08
CA PRO A 248 -7.25 -7.25 -0.69
C PRO A 248 -7.48 -7.00 0.81
N GLY A 249 -8.57 -6.32 1.14
CA GLY A 249 -8.88 -5.88 2.50
C GLY A 249 -8.44 -4.45 2.86
N SER A 250 -7.53 -3.82 2.11
CA SER A 250 -7.15 -2.42 2.36
C SER A 250 -8.32 -1.45 2.16
N LEU A 251 -8.45 -0.49 3.09
CA LEU A 251 -9.22 0.74 2.92
C LEU A 251 -8.29 1.86 2.47
N ILE A 252 -8.57 2.45 1.31
CA ILE A 252 -7.71 3.46 0.70
C ILE A 252 -8.56 4.68 0.35
N THR A 253 -8.10 5.85 0.79
CA THR A 253 -8.75 7.14 0.54
C THR A 253 -7.98 7.90 -0.54
N TRP A 254 -8.68 8.38 -1.57
CA TRP A 254 -8.10 9.21 -2.63
C TRP A 254 -8.26 10.68 -2.28
N ILE A 255 -7.18 11.40 -1.98
CA ILE A 255 -7.24 12.78 -1.43
C ILE A 255 -7.51 13.88 -2.47
N GLN A 256 -7.90 13.51 -3.69
CA GLN A 256 -8.17 14.41 -4.80
C GLN A 256 -9.40 13.95 -5.57
N PHE A 257 -10.00 14.89 -6.32
CA PHE A 257 -10.96 14.56 -7.37
C PHE A 257 -10.38 13.49 -8.28
N SER A 258 -11.19 12.47 -8.57
CA SER A 258 -10.74 11.34 -9.38
C SER A 258 -11.81 10.96 -10.39
N SER A 259 -11.48 11.21 -11.66
CA SER A 259 -12.29 10.86 -12.83
C SER A 259 -12.31 9.34 -13.07
N SER A 260 -13.40 8.79 -13.61
CA SER A 260 -13.48 7.40 -14.08
C SER A 260 -14.46 7.30 -15.25
N LYS A 261 -14.21 6.41 -16.20
CA LYS A 261 -15.13 6.11 -17.30
C LYS A 261 -16.20 5.12 -16.84
N LYS A 262 -17.48 5.41 -17.11
CA LYS A 262 -18.58 4.50 -16.80
C LYS A 262 -18.50 3.18 -17.59
N GLY A 263 -18.92 2.09 -16.96
CA GLY A 263 -18.94 0.74 -17.52
C GLY A 263 -17.77 -0.15 -17.10
N LYS A 264 -17.86 -1.45 -17.43
CA LYS A 264 -16.85 -2.48 -17.11
C LYS A 264 -15.70 -2.59 -18.12
N LYS A 265 -15.94 -2.17 -19.36
CA LYS A 265 -14.94 -2.25 -20.44
C LYS A 265 -13.74 -1.39 -20.07
N ALA A 266 -12.58 -2.02 -19.95
CA ALA A 266 -11.31 -1.30 -19.84
C ALA A 266 -11.20 -0.29 -20.99
N VAL A 267 -10.58 0.87 -20.73
CA VAL A 267 -10.42 1.91 -21.76
C VAL A 267 -9.40 1.45 -22.82
N GLY A 268 -9.88 0.65 -23.77
CA GLY A 268 -9.07 -0.10 -24.73
C GLY A 268 -8.48 0.73 -25.89
N SER A 269 -8.40 2.05 -25.74
CA SER A 269 -8.06 2.97 -26.83
C SER A 269 -7.05 4.04 -26.41
N GLY A 270 -5.83 3.94 -26.95
CA GLY A 270 -4.88 5.05 -27.15
C GLY A 270 -4.29 5.71 -25.90
N ALA A 271 -5.09 6.52 -25.19
CA ALA A 271 -4.62 7.46 -24.17
C ALA A 271 -4.26 6.84 -22.81
N PHE A 272 -4.45 5.52 -22.67
CA PHE A 272 -4.27 4.77 -21.42
C PHE A 272 -3.48 3.46 -21.60
N SER A 273 -3.00 3.15 -22.81
CA SER A 273 -2.22 1.93 -23.05
C SER A 273 -0.83 1.96 -22.41
N ASP A 274 -0.35 3.15 -22.07
CA ASP A 274 0.90 3.45 -21.36
C ASP A 274 0.81 3.23 -19.83
N ARG A 275 -0.40 3.06 -19.28
CA ARG A 275 -0.65 2.98 -17.85
C ARG A 275 -0.44 1.57 -17.30
N ASN A 276 0.34 1.46 -16.22
CA ASN A 276 0.61 0.18 -15.57
C ASN A 276 -0.55 -0.34 -14.71
N THR A 277 -1.57 0.47 -14.41
CA THR A 277 -2.66 0.10 -13.49
C THR A 277 -4.03 0.40 -14.07
N LEU A 278 -4.95 -0.57 -13.98
CA LEU A 278 -6.38 -0.40 -14.25
C LEU A 278 -7.20 -0.72 -12.99
N PHE A 279 -7.90 0.29 -12.48
CA PHE A 279 -8.96 0.12 -11.50
C PHE A 279 -10.27 -0.28 -12.17
N LYS A 280 -10.91 -1.32 -11.66
CA LYS A 280 -12.34 -1.62 -11.82
C LYS A 280 -13.03 -1.23 -10.52
N ILE A 281 -13.90 -0.23 -10.53
CA ILE A 281 -14.49 0.34 -9.32
C ILE A 281 -15.99 0.13 -9.39
N PHE A 282 -16.58 -0.50 -8.39
CA PHE A 282 -18.02 -0.38 -8.18
C PHE A 282 -18.30 0.91 -7.40
N SER A 283 -18.90 1.89 -8.05
CA SER A 283 -19.24 3.20 -7.48
C SER A 283 -20.49 3.11 -6.61
N LEU A 284 -20.46 3.76 -5.44
CA LEU A 284 -21.64 4.06 -4.62
C LEU A 284 -21.86 5.58 -4.43
N THR A 285 -20.80 6.39 -4.47
CA THR A 285 -20.84 7.85 -4.25
C THR A 285 -20.32 8.70 -5.41
N GLY A 286 -19.77 8.09 -6.46
CA GLY A 286 -19.34 8.81 -7.68
C GLY A 286 -20.52 9.54 -8.34
N ARG A 287 -20.25 10.66 -9.01
CA ARG A 287 -21.27 11.50 -9.66
C ARG A 287 -21.12 11.43 -11.19
N PRO A 288 -22.16 11.08 -11.96
CA PRO A 288 -22.08 11.06 -13.42
C PRO A 288 -22.12 12.50 -13.93
N ILE A 289 -21.05 12.94 -14.61
CA ILE A 289 -20.89 14.33 -15.07
C ILE A 289 -20.92 14.51 -16.59
N LYS A 290 -21.25 13.44 -17.35
CA LYS A 290 -21.39 13.45 -18.81
C LYS A 290 -22.11 14.68 -19.38
N GLU A 291 -23.20 15.12 -18.76
CA GLU A 291 -24.04 16.22 -19.26
C GLU A 291 -23.41 17.62 -19.04
N PHE A 292 -22.37 17.71 -18.20
CA PHE A 292 -21.62 18.93 -17.89
C PHE A 292 -20.20 18.92 -18.46
N SER A 293 -19.62 17.73 -18.70
CA SER A 293 -18.27 17.54 -19.22
C SER A 293 -18.12 18.07 -20.65
N ASN A 294 -16.96 18.66 -20.98
CA ASN A 294 -16.60 19.03 -22.36
C ASN A 294 -16.40 17.79 -23.25
N TYR A 295 -16.14 16.63 -22.65
CA TYR A 295 -15.93 15.35 -23.33
C TYR A 295 -17.04 14.34 -22.98
N PRO A 296 -18.30 14.56 -23.43
CA PRO A 296 -19.45 13.72 -23.06
C PRO A 296 -19.31 12.24 -23.48
N ASP A 297 -18.44 11.95 -24.45
CA ASP A 297 -18.15 10.58 -24.93
C ASP A 297 -17.23 9.80 -23.98
N GLU A 298 -16.63 10.45 -22.99
CA GLU A 298 -15.93 9.78 -21.89
C GLU A 298 -16.92 9.09 -20.92
N ASP A 299 -18.21 9.49 -20.91
CA ASP A 299 -19.24 9.05 -19.96
C ASP A 299 -18.70 9.04 -18.51
N GLU A 300 -18.17 10.20 -18.12
CA GLU A 300 -17.36 10.38 -16.92
C GLU A 300 -18.20 10.32 -15.63
N VAL A 301 -17.65 9.62 -14.65
CA VAL A 301 -18.10 9.58 -13.25
C VAL A 301 -16.98 10.13 -12.38
N LEU A 302 -17.27 11.22 -11.69
CA LEU A 302 -16.31 11.94 -10.85
C LEU A 302 -16.49 11.56 -9.37
N PHE A 303 -15.41 11.12 -8.73
CA PHE A 303 -15.33 10.96 -7.29
C PHE A 303 -14.85 12.26 -6.63
N LEU A 304 -15.49 12.62 -5.51
CA LEU A 304 -15.06 13.73 -4.66
C LEU A 304 -13.69 13.42 -4.02
N PRO A 305 -12.92 14.45 -3.63
CA PRO A 305 -11.77 14.28 -2.75
C PRO A 305 -12.16 13.49 -1.49
N HIS A 306 -11.23 12.70 -0.98
CA HIS A 306 -11.39 11.81 0.17
C HIS A 306 -12.44 10.70 0.00
N SER A 307 -12.81 10.35 -1.24
CA SER A 307 -13.56 9.12 -1.50
C SER A 307 -12.75 7.91 -1.02
N THR A 308 -13.38 7.05 -0.22
CA THR A 308 -12.79 5.80 0.30
C THR A 308 -13.17 4.60 -0.57
N PHE A 309 -12.22 3.68 -0.74
CA PHE A 309 -12.35 2.47 -1.51
C PHE A 309 -11.83 1.28 -0.72
N LEU A 310 -12.59 0.18 -0.70
CA LEU A 310 -12.14 -1.12 -0.22
C LEU A 310 -11.60 -1.93 -1.40
N VAL A 311 -10.40 -2.48 -1.25
CA VAL A 311 -9.78 -3.37 -2.22
C VAL A 311 -10.36 -4.78 -2.07
N PHE A 312 -10.99 -5.31 -3.12
CA PHE A 312 -11.53 -6.67 -3.14
C PHE A 312 -10.53 -7.67 -3.72
N ASN A 313 -9.83 -7.27 -4.78
CA ASN A 313 -8.92 -8.12 -5.51
C ASN A 313 -7.80 -7.28 -6.17
N ARG A 314 -6.61 -7.86 -6.29
CA ARG A 314 -5.50 -7.34 -7.10
C ARG A 314 -4.88 -8.48 -7.89
N LYS A 315 -4.72 -8.29 -9.19
CA LYS A 315 -4.24 -9.29 -10.16
C LYS A 315 -3.16 -8.70 -11.05
N THR A 316 -1.95 -9.24 -10.96
CA THR A 316 -0.84 -8.92 -11.87
C THR A 316 -0.99 -9.68 -13.19
N VAL A 317 -0.90 -9.00 -14.33
CA VAL A 317 -0.84 -9.63 -15.66
C VAL A 317 0.52 -9.38 -16.28
N TYR A 318 1.43 -10.34 -16.09
CA TYR A 318 2.83 -10.25 -16.47
C TYR A 318 3.08 -10.10 -17.99
N ALA A 319 2.15 -10.53 -18.84
CA ALA A 319 2.30 -10.46 -20.30
C ALA A 319 2.39 -9.03 -20.85
N GLU A 320 1.89 -8.03 -20.11
CA GLU A 320 1.88 -6.61 -20.51
C GLU A 320 2.45 -5.67 -19.44
N GLY A 321 2.97 -6.21 -18.32
CA GLY A 321 3.40 -5.42 -17.17
C GLY A 321 2.26 -4.67 -16.43
N LYS A 322 1.00 -5.02 -16.71
CA LYS A 322 -0.18 -4.32 -16.19
C LYS A 322 -0.75 -4.97 -14.92
N GLN A 323 -1.27 -4.13 -14.04
CA GLN A 323 -1.93 -4.46 -12.78
C GLN A 323 -3.43 -4.19 -12.93
N PHE A 324 -4.25 -5.16 -12.55
CA PHE A 324 -5.71 -5.02 -12.47
C PHE A 324 -6.12 -5.01 -11.01
N ILE A 325 -6.76 -3.93 -10.57
CA ILE A 325 -7.16 -3.75 -9.17
C ILE A 325 -8.68 -3.57 -9.14
N SER A 326 -9.37 -4.43 -8.39
CA SER A 326 -10.82 -4.35 -8.22
C SER A 326 -11.14 -3.70 -6.87
N LEU A 327 -11.85 -2.58 -6.93
CA LEU A 327 -12.26 -1.76 -5.80
C LEU A 327 -13.79 -1.75 -5.69
N CYS A 328 -14.30 -1.67 -4.46
CA CYS A 328 -15.63 -1.09 -4.23
C CYS A 328 -15.44 0.24 -3.53
N ASN A 329 -16.04 1.30 -4.06
CA ASN A 329 -16.20 2.54 -3.32
C ASN A 329 -17.15 2.30 -2.15
N ILE A 330 -16.78 2.71 -0.94
CA ILE A 330 -17.62 2.56 0.26
C ILE A 330 -18.45 3.82 0.48
N CYS A 331 -19.72 3.64 0.83
CA CYS A 331 -20.60 4.74 1.22
C CYS A 331 -20.27 5.25 2.63
N ARG A 332 -20.05 6.56 2.79
CA ARG A 332 -19.70 7.20 4.07
C ARG A 332 -20.66 6.92 5.23
N GLN A 333 -21.93 6.63 4.97
CA GLN A 333 -22.88 6.23 6.03
C GLN A 333 -22.47 4.93 6.73
N TYR A 334 -21.79 4.01 6.04
CA TYR A 334 -21.17 2.84 6.66
C TYR A 334 -19.93 3.20 7.49
N GLU A 335 -19.12 4.16 7.05
CA GLU A 335 -18.02 4.68 7.87
C GLU A 335 -18.52 5.35 9.16
N TYR A 336 -19.59 6.15 9.07
CA TYR A 336 -20.22 6.76 10.25
C TYR A 336 -20.90 5.74 11.16
N ALA A 337 -21.49 4.68 10.62
CA ALA A 337 -21.99 3.58 11.44
C ALA A 337 -20.84 2.89 12.18
N LEU A 338 -19.72 2.63 11.51
CA LEU A 338 -18.52 2.05 12.10
C LEU A 338 -17.87 2.92 13.19
N LEU A 339 -18.03 4.24 13.11
CA LEU A 339 -17.54 5.19 14.12
C LEU A 339 -18.54 5.37 15.29
N SER A 340 -19.85 5.42 15.00
CA SER A 340 -20.87 5.81 15.98
C SER A 340 -21.29 4.72 16.97
N PHE A 341 -20.90 3.46 16.77
CA PHE A 341 -21.00 2.41 17.80
C PHE A 341 -20.06 2.61 19.01
N SER A 342 -19.31 3.71 19.05
CA SER A 342 -18.36 4.05 20.12
C SER A 342 -18.90 5.05 21.17
N LEU A 343 -20.14 5.53 21.02
CA LEU A 343 -20.79 6.42 22.00
C LEU A 343 -22.01 5.75 22.60
N PRO A 344 -22.20 5.76 23.94
CA PRO A 344 -23.49 5.44 24.50
C PRO A 344 -24.48 6.51 24.03
N MET A 345 -25.62 6.06 23.48
CA MET A 345 -26.72 6.97 23.18
C MET A 345 -27.09 7.72 24.47
N ILE A 346 -26.84 9.03 24.49
CA ILE A 346 -27.48 9.91 25.45
C ILE A 346 -28.95 9.93 25.02
N ALA A 347 -29.76 9.14 25.71
CA ALA A 347 -31.20 9.19 25.56
C ALA A 347 -31.68 10.60 25.88
N GLU A 348 -32.56 11.13 25.04
CA GLU A 348 -33.32 12.34 25.32
C GLU A 348 -34.23 12.10 26.53
N ASN A 349 -33.73 12.37 27.73
CA ASN A 349 -34.57 12.51 28.92
C ASN A 349 -35.16 13.92 28.94
N ASP A 350 -36.14 14.13 28.08
CA ASP A 350 -37.08 15.21 28.23
C ASP A 350 -38.05 14.86 29.38
N THR A 351 -37.86 15.45 30.56
CA THR A 351 -38.98 16.01 31.34
C THR A 351 -38.50 16.76 32.59
N ASN A 352 -39.26 17.82 32.90
CA ASN A 352 -39.05 18.71 34.03
C ASN A 352 -39.56 18.14 35.38
N ALA A 353 -38.89 18.60 36.44
CA ALA A 353 -39.43 19.00 37.75
C ALA A 353 -39.67 17.98 38.89
N ASN A 354 -39.09 18.39 40.03
CA ASN A 354 -39.50 18.23 41.44
C ASN A 354 -38.91 17.10 42.30
N LYS A 355 -38.18 17.56 43.36
CA LYS A 355 -38.21 17.18 44.80
C LYS A 355 -38.46 15.68 45.12
N THR A 356 -37.72 15.04 46.04
CA THR A 356 -37.44 15.49 47.42
C THR A 356 -36.27 14.68 48.05
N THR A 357 -35.98 14.94 49.34
CA THR A 357 -34.80 14.59 50.17
C THR A 357 -34.66 13.15 50.70
N ALA A 358 -33.45 12.85 51.24
CA ALA A 358 -33.13 11.87 52.32
C ALA A 358 -32.96 10.38 51.89
N THR A 359 -32.18 9.48 52.52
CA THR A 359 -31.21 9.52 53.65
C THR A 359 -30.36 8.21 53.70
N THR A 360 -29.12 8.30 54.23
CA THR A 360 -28.31 7.31 55.01
C THR A 360 -28.18 5.79 54.71
N ALA A 361 -26.96 5.29 54.98
CA ALA A 361 -26.62 4.02 55.69
C ALA A 361 -26.38 2.68 54.93
N ASP A 362 -25.09 2.27 54.95
CA ASP A 362 -24.54 1.06 55.61
C ASP A 362 -24.54 -0.38 55.03
N ILE A 363 -23.30 -0.92 54.97
CA ILE A 363 -22.83 -2.26 55.41
C ILE A 363 -23.27 -3.53 54.63
N TYR A 364 -22.29 -4.28 54.08
CA TYR A 364 -21.95 -5.65 54.53
C TYR A 364 -20.57 -6.19 54.06
N HIS A 365 -20.03 -7.16 54.81
CA HIS A 365 -18.68 -7.75 54.70
C HIS A 365 -18.61 -9.10 53.93
N GLY A 366 -17.40 -9.47 53.48
CA GLY A 366 -16.92 -10.87 53.34
C GLY A 366 -15.97 -11.08 52.14
N THR A 367 -14.66 -11.39 52.24
CA THR A 367 -13.96 -12.62 52.72
C THR A 367 -14.41 -13.91 52.01
N SER A 368 -13.56 -14.85 51.57
CA SER A 368 -12.08 -15.00 51.52
C SER A 368 -11.71 -16.32 50.79
N SER A 369 -10.42 -16.54 50.49
CA SER A 369 -9.80 -17.81 49.98
C SER A 369 -10.22 -18.28 48.57
N GLY A 370 -9.42 -18.97 47.75
CA GLY A 370 -8.02 -19.41 47.89
C GLY A 370 -7.86 -20.92 47.70
N ASN A 371 -7.11 -21.37 46.69
CA ASN A 371 -6.28 -22.59 46.76
C ASN A 371 -5.38 -22.83 45.53
N ASN A 372 -4.24 -23.46 45.79
CA ASN A 372 -3.25 -23.90 44.80
C ASN A 372 -3.65 -25.25 44.15
N PHE A 373 -3.08 -25.55 42.99
CA PHE A 373 -2.73 -26.92 42.63
C PHE A 373 -1.40 -26.99 41.90
N SER A 374 -0.49 -27.83 42.41
CA SER A 374 0.77 -28.23 41.76
C SER A 374 0.78 -29.77 41.65
N ALA A 375 1.48 -30.32 40.66
CA ALA A 375 1.65 -31.77 40.52
C ALA A 375 2.93 -32.14 39.77
N SER A 376 3.57 -33.22 40.23
CA SER A 376 4.81 -33.83 39.73
C SER A 376 4.93 -35.26 40.35
N VAL A 377 5.82 -36.19 39.97
CA VAL A 377 6.93 -36.19 39.00
C VAL A 377 7.12 -37.64 38.46
N HIS A 378 8.34 -38.02 38.02
CA HIS A 378 8.85 -39.36 37.68
C HIS A 378 8.51 -39.91 36.27
N THR A 379 9.46 -40.16 35.35
CA THR A 379 10.64 -41.09 35.29
C THR A 379 10.26 -42.58 35.15
N THR A 380 10.84 -43.44 34.29
CA THR A 380 12.28 -43.60 33.94
C THR A 380 12.53 -44.52 32.70
N SER A 381 13.71 -44.43 32.05
CA SER A 381 14.35 -45.44 31.14
C SER A 381 13.72 -45.67 29.74
N LYS A 382 14.43 -46.13 28.68
CA LYS A 382 15.80 -46.67 28.50
C LYS A 382 16.35 -46.38 27.07
N MET A 383 17.66 -46.55 26.83
CA MET A 383 18.40 -46.19 25.61
C MET A 383 18.00 -46.92 24.30
N MET A 384 18.03 -46.22 23.16
CA MET A 384 18.65 -46.66 21.89
C MET A 384 19.12 -45.44 21.06
N HIS A 385 20.04 -45.65 20.10
CA HIS A 385 20.71 -44.59 19.32
C HIS A 385 19.75 -43.63 18.58
N ASN A 386 20.06 -42.34 18.60
CA ASN A 386 19.44 -41.34 17.72
C ASN A 386 20.46 -40.22 17.44
N PRO A 387 20.78 -39.87 16.18
CA PRO A 387 21.69 -38.76 15.86
C PRO A 387 21.11 -37.39 16.28
N ALA A 388 21.96 -36.37 16.27
CA ALA A 388 21.72 -35.06 16.88
C ALA A 388 20.36 -34.43 16.51
N ASN A 389 19.73 -33.82 17.52
CA ASN A 389 18.36 -33.32 17.46
C ASN A 389 18.36 -31.80 17.69
N THR A 390 18.77 -31.03 16.67
CA THR A 390 18.81 -29.56 16.76
C THR A 390 17.44 -28.95 16.47
N ASN A 391 17.24 -27.69 16.85
CA ASN A 391 16.01 -26.96 16.50
C ASN A 391 15.89 -26.75 14.97
N ILE A 392 17.02 -26.73 14.23
CA ILE A 392 17.02 -26.81 12.76
C ILE A 392 16.43 -28.13 12.28
N ASP A 393 16.83 -29.27 12.85
CA ASP A 393 16.31 -30.57 12.41
C ASP A 393 14.82 -30.68 12.69
N LYS A 394 14.33 -30.15 13.81
CA LYS A 394 12.88 -30.07 14.10
C LYS A 394 12.13 -29.18 13.11
N LEU A 395 12.73 -28.07 12.67
CA LEU A 395 12.17 -27.20 11.63
C LEU A 395 12.12 -27.94 10.28
N LEU A 396 13.26 -28.50 9.85
CA LEU A 396 13.45 -29.13 8.54
C LEU A 396 12.79 -30.52 8.41
N ASN A 397 12.50 -31.22 9.51
CA ASN A 397 11.80 -32.51 9.51
C ASN A 397 10.29 -32.38 9.28
N ASN A 398 9.72 -31.19 9.52
CA ASN A 398 8.31 -30.90 9.18
C ASN A 398 8.15 -30.43 7.71
N CYS A 399 9.23 -30.04 7.03
CA CYS A 399 9.22 -29.58 5.65
C CYS A 399 9.32 -30.76 4.66
N ARG A 400 8.28 -30.99 3.84
CA ARG A 400 8.24 -32.04 2.80
C ARG A 400 9.14 -31.78 1.58
N MET A 401 9.60 -30.55 1.38
CA MET A 401 10.68 -30.21 0.46
C MET A 401 11.71 -29.36 1.20
N ARG A 402 12.98 -29.61 0.90
CA ARG A 402 14.12 -28.84 1.40
C ARG A 402 14.79 -28.23 0.19
N HIS A 403 14.73 -26.90 0.09
CA HIS A 403 15.48 -26.15 -0.90
C HIS A 403 15.90 -24.84 -0.26
N LEU A 404 17.21 -24.65 -0.09
CA LEU A 404 17.81 -23.39 0.28
C LEU A 404 18.41 -22.77 -0.98
N THR A 405 18.16 -21.48 -1.17
CA THR A 405 18.62 -20.72 -2.31
C THR A 405 19.45 -19.55 -1.81
N ASP A 406 20.74 -19.53 -2.12
CA ASP A 406 21.57 -18.34 -1.95
C ASP A 406 21.35 -17.40 -3.14
N SER A 407 21.23 -16.10 -2.88
CA SER A 407 20.90 -15.07 -3.88
C SER A 407 21.89 -13.91 -3.73
N PRO A 408 23.01 -13.92 -4.47
CA PRO A 408 23.95 -12.81 -4.42
C PRO A 408 23.32 -11.54 -5.00
N TYR A 409 23.38 -10.44 -4.25
CA TYR A 409 22.91 -9.12 -4.66
C TYR A 409 23.40 -8.68 -6.04
N ASN A 410 22.73 -7.71 -6.65
CA ASN A 410 23.19 -7.03 -7.87
C ASN A 410 24.49 -6.24 -7.67
N ASP A 411 25.23 -6.03 -8.75
CA ASP A 411 26.52 -5.34 -8.74
C ASP A 411 26.48 -3.85 -8.38
N SER A 412 25.44 -3.11 -8.77
CA SER A 412 25.31 -1.69 -8.37
C SER A 412 25.33 -1.56 -6.85
N TYR A 413 24.45 -2.30 -6.16
CA TYR A 413 24.36 -2.24 -4.70
C TYR A 413 25.66 -2.61 -3.99
N VAL A 414 26.37 -3.64 -4.45
CA VAL A 414 27.63 -4.07 -3.82
C VAL A 414 28.75 -3.09 -4.11
N HIS A 415 28.77 -2.49 -5.31
CA HIS A 415 29.71 -1.44 -5.69
C HIS A 415 29.47 -0.16 -4.86
N ASP A 416 28.23 0.35 -4.82
CA ASP A 416 27.83 1.53 -4.03
C ASP A 416 28.23 1.40 -2.54
N LYS A 417 28.14 0.18 -2.00
CA LYS A 417 28.41 -0.12 -0.58
C LYS A 417 29.88 -0.35 -0.23
N LEU A 418 30.69 -0.85 -1.17
CA LEU A 418 32.08 -1.29 -0.92
C LEU A 418 33.14 -0.47 -1.69
N GLY A 419 32.73 0.31 -2.68
CA GLY A 419 33.60 1.04 -3.61
C GLY A 419 34.39 0.14 -4.56
N ASP A 420 35.10 0.76 -5.50
CA ASP A 420 35.86 0.09 -6.58
C ASP A 420 36.88 -0.94 -6.07
N ILE A 421 37.46 -0.71 -4.89
CA ILE A 421 38.61 -1.48 -4.38
C ILE A 421 38.18 -2.85 -3.83
N ALA A 422 36.96 -2.97 -3.29
CA ALA A 422 36.49 -4.15 -2.56
C ALA A 422 35.31 -4.88 -3.23
N TRP A 423 35.01 -4.55 -4.47
CA TRP A 423 33.95 -5.19 -5.26
C TRP A 423 34.44 -6.45 -6.00
N ILE A 424 33.66 -7.53 -5.91
CA ILE A 424 33.83 -8.80 -6.64
C ILE A 424 32.56 -8.94 -7.49
N PRO A 425 32.59 -8.97 -8.83
CA PRO A 425 31.38 -9.00 -9.68
C PRO A 425 30.38 -10.11 -9.34
N ALA A 426 29.09 -9.89 -9.60
CA ALA A 426 28.00 -10.75 -9.13
C ALA A 426 28.10 -12.18 -9.68
N LYS A 427 28.50 -12.30 -10.95
CA LYS A 427 28.84 -13.59 -11.59
C LYS A 427 29.85 -14.39 -10.79
N ASP A 428 30.84 -13.72 -10.21
CA ASP A 428 31.91 -14.35 -9.44
C ASP A 428 31.48 -14.62 -8.00
N ARG A 429 30.64 -13.76 -7.40
CA ARG A 429 29.95 -14.07 -6.13
C ARG A 429 29.12 -15.34 -6.25
N CYS A 430 28.32 -15.48 -7.31
CA CYS A 430 27.57 -16.70 -7.61
C CYS A 430 28.49 -17.91 -7.76
N GLN A 431 29.57 -17.78 -8.53
CA GLN A 431 30.50 -18.88 -8.76
C GLN A 431 31.23 -19.33 -7.49
N LEU A 432 31.56 -18.40 -6.58
CA LEU A 432 32.15 -18.70 -5.28
C LEU A 432 31.17 -19.48 -4.38
N CYS A 433 29.89 -19.10 -4.37
CA CYS A 433 28.86 -19.83 -3.63
C CYS A 433 28.60 -21.23 -4.22
N GLU A 434 28.55 -21.35 -5.55
CA GLU A 434 28.47 -22.65 -6.26
C GLU A 434 29.65 -23.55 -5.85
N GLN A 435 30.88 -23.03 -5.88
CA GLN A 435 32.07 -23.77 -5.45
C GLN A 435 32.08 -24.09 -3.95
N ALA A 436 31.44 -23.31 -3.08
CA ALA A 436 31.29 -23.67 -1.67
C ALA A 436 30.33 -24.86 -1.52
N ILE A 437 29.19 -24.83 -2.22
CA ILE A 437 28.13 -25.85 -2.12
C ILE A 437 28.54 -27.20 -2.72
N GLU A 438 29.23 -27.21 -3.86
CA GLU A 438 29.62 -28.45 -4.55
C GLU A 438 30.52 -29.36 -3.70
N ASN A 439 31.41 -28.79 -2.89
CA ASN A 439 32.42 -29.52 -2.14
C ASN A 439 31.96 -30.06 -0.78
N GLU A 440 30.89 -29.50 -0.22
CA GLU A 440 30.16 -30.12 0.92
C GLU A 440 29.46 -31.45 0.50
N GLY A 441 29.56 -31.81 -0.78
CA GLY A 441 29.19 -33.10 -1.35
C GLY A 441 27.72 -33.20 -1.73
N ALA A 442 27.37 -34.31 -2.38
CA ALA A 442 26.01 -34.57 -2.88
C ALA A 442 24.90 -34.45 -1.83
N ALA A 443 25.23 -34.68 -0.55
CA ALA A 443 24.30 -34.54 0.57
C ALA A 443 23.86 -33.07 0.81
N VAL A 444 24.71 -32.09 0.50
CA VAL A 444 24.42 -30.66 0.69
C VAL A 444 23.97 -30.02 -0.62
N SER A 445 24.67 -30.30 -1.73
CA SER A 445 24.31 -29.77 -3.06
C SER A 445 22.98 -30.31 -3.62
N SER A 446 22.42 -31.38 -3.04
CA SER A 446 21.07 -31.85 -3.39
C SER A 446 19.93 -30.97 -2.89
N TRP A 447 20.16 -30.08 -1.91
CA TRP A 447 19.12 -29.19 -1.36
C TRP A 447 19.56 -27.73 -1.17
N ILE A 448 20.84 -27.38 -1.31
CA ILE A 448 21.29 -25.98 -1.43
C ILE A 448 21.65 -25.69 -2.89
N SER A 449 21.25 -24.52 -3.40
CA SER A 449 21.66 -24.02 -4.72
C SER A 449 21.84 -22.51 -4.74
N VAL A 450 22.43 -21.98 -5.80
CA VAL A 450 22.57 -20.53 -6.03
C VAL A 450 21.56 -20.08 -7.07
N SER A 451 20.79 -19.04 -6.76
CA SER A 451 20.00 -18.28 -7.73
C SER A 451 20.79 -17.08 -8.20
N ARG A 452 20.82 -16.90 -9.52
CA ARG A 452 21.40 -15.70 -10.16
C ARG A 452 20.35 -14.62 -10.44
N GLY A 453 19.07 -14.89 -10.15
CA GLY A 453 17.95 -14.03 -10.53
C GLY A 453 18.11 -12.59 -10.03
N GLU A 454 18.46 -12.39 -8.75
CA GLU A 454 18.71 -11.06 -8.21
C GLU A 454 19.92 -10.39 -8.85
N SER A 455 21.05 -11.11 -8.99
CA SER A 455 22.24 -10.56 -9.62
C SER A 455 22.04 -10.12 -11.08
N GLU A 456 21.26 -10.88 -11.85
CA GLU A 456 21.10 -10.73 -13.30
C GLU A 456 19.88 -9.88 -13.71
N TRP A 457 18.82 -9.82 -12.90
CA TRP A 457 17.52 -9.21 -13.28
C TRP A 457 17.18 -7.93 -12.49
N ALA A 458 17.88 -7.65 -11.39
CA ALA A 458 17.66 -6.44 -10.61
C ALA A 458 18.43 -5.24 -11.14
N ASN A 459 17.74 -4.12 -11.37
CA ASN A 459 18.36 -2.82 -11.60
C ASN A 459 18.61 -2.11 -10.24
N GLY A 460 19.60 -2.58 -9.49
CA GLY A 460 19.99 -2.03 -8.18
C GLY A 460 19.66 -2.94 -6.99
N PHE A 461 19.53 -2.35 -5.80
CA PHE A 461 19.10 -3.08 -4.60
C PHE A 461 17.61 -3.42 -4.69
N VAL A 462 17.27 -4.71 -4.60
CA VAL A 462 15.89 -5.16 -4.42
C VAL A 462 15.64 -5.35 -2.94
N ASP A 463 14.55 -4.79 -2.43
CA ASP A 463 14.14 -5.02 -1.05
C ASP A 463 13.77 -6.50 -0.83
N PHE A 464 13.99 -7.00 0.39
CA PHE A 464 13.94 -8.42 0.71
C PHE A 464 12.53 -9.02 0.52
N GLY A 465 11.48 -8.24 0.78
CA GLY A 465 10.09 -8.63 0.56
C GLY A 465 9.83 -9.00 -0.92
N PRO A 466 10.02 -8.07 -1.88
CA PRO A 466 9.93 -8.36 -3.31
C PRO A 466 10.80 -9.54 -3.79
N VAL A 467 12.04 -9.72 -3.31
CA VAL A 467 12.85 -10.92 -3.66
C VAL A 467 12.15 -12.20 -3.18
N THR A 468 11.67 -12.19 -1.93
CA THR A 468 10.98 -13.33 -1.30
C THR A 468 9.67 -13.66 -2.02
N GLU A 469 8.84 -12.66 -2.33
CA GLU A 469 7.60 -12.84 -3.09
C GLU A 469 7.84 -13.37 -4.51
N ASN A 470 8.82 -12.81 -5.24
CA ASN A 470 9.18 -13.27 -6.57
C ASN A 470 9.71 -14.72 -6.55
N LEU A 471 10.52 -15.09 -5.55
CA LEU A 471 11.00 -16.47 -5.37
C LEU A 471 9.84 -17.43 -5.07
N ARG A 472 8.89 -17.01 -4.22
CA ARG A 472 7.68 -17.79 -3.89
C ARG A 472 6.87 -18.08 -5.15
N ASP A 473 6.62 -17.06 -5.96
CA ASP A 473 5.76 -17.16 -7.13
C ASP A 473 6.44 -17.93 -8.27
N PHE A 474 7.76 -17.77 -8.44
CA PHE A 474 8.58 -18.61 -9.31
C PHE A 474 8.53 -20.09 -8.91
N LEU A 475 8.71 -20.41 -7.63
CA LEU A 475 8.68 -21.79 -7.12
C LEU A 475 7.28 -22.41 -7.21
N ASN A 476 6.23 -21.65 -6.86
CA ASN A 476 4.84 -22.05 -7.05
C ASN A 476 4.57 -22.39 -8.54
N MET A 477 4.92 -21.50 -9.47
CA MET A 477 4.79 -21.73 -10.91
C MET A 477 5.56 -22.99 -11.35
N LYS A 478 6.80 -23.17 -10.88
CA LYS A 478 7.64 -24.32 -11.23
C LYS A 478 7.04 -25.65 -10.76
N LEU A 479 6.36 -25.66 -9.60
CA LEU A 479 5.67 -26.84 -9.09
C LEU A 479 4.35 -27.12 -9.81
N VAL A 480 3.57 -26.09 -10.14
CA VAL A 480 2.37 -26.21 -10.98
C VAL A 480 2.73 -26.77 -12.37
N LYS A 481 3.83 -26.31 -12.98
CA LYS A 481 4.37 -26.87 -14.24
C LYS A 481 4.86 -28.32 -14.14
N GLN A 482 5.07 -28.84 -12.93
CA GLN A 482 5.39 -30.25 -12.66
C GLN A 482 4.15 -31.06 -12.23
N GLU A 483 2.94 -30.53 -12.42
CA GLU A 483 1.66 -31.11 -11.96
C GLU A 483 1.58 -31.34 -10.44
N LYS A 484 2.53 -30.77 -9.68
CA LYS A 484 2.58 -30.83 -8.21
C LYS A 484 1.70 -29.72 -7.65
N LEU A 485 0.38 -29.93 -7.72
CA LEU A 485 -0.59 -29.05 -7.07
C LEU A 485 -0.31 -28.96 -5.57
N LEU A 486 -0.02 -27.75 -5.10
CA LEU A 486 0.14 -27.47 -3.69
C LEU A 486 -1.23 -27.20 -3.05
N LYS A 487 -1.52 -27.89 -1.94
CA LYS A 487 -2.73 -27.66 -1.14
C LYS A 487 -2.70 -26.30 -0.41
N TYR A 488 -1.51 -25.74 -0.20
CA TYR A 488 -1.25 -24.48 0.48
C TYR A 488 -0.07 -23.77 -0.22
N PRO A 489 -0.01 -22.43 -0.27
CA PRO A 489 1.14 -21.72 -0.82
C PRO A 489 2.46 -22.15 -0.16
N LEU A 490 3.57 -22.07 -0.89
CA LEU A 490 4.89 -22.26 -0.29
C LEU A 490 5.14 -21.21 0.80
N CYS A 491 5.52 -21.68 1.99
CA CYS A 491 6.13 -20.83 3.00
C CYS A 491 7.62 -20.67 2.68
N ILE A 492 8.12 -19.43 2.62
CA ILE A 492 9.55 -19.15 2.52
C ILE A 492 10.10 -18.77 3.89
N VAL A 493 11.24 -19.36 4.23
CA VAL A 493 12.00 -19.02 5.43
C VAL A 493 13.21 -18.18 5.01
N TYR A 494 13.18 -16.88 5.29
CA TYR A 494 14.33 -16.00 5.15
C TYR A 494 15.35 -16.31 6.25
N VAL A 495 16.60 -16.60 5.89
CA VAL A 495 17.65 -17.01 6.85
C VAL A 495 18.69 -15.90 6.99
N CYS A 496 18.95 -15.44 8.22
CA CYS A 496 20.00 -14.45 8.46
C CYS A 496 20.67 -14.61 9.84
N GLY A 497 21.79 -13.92 10.05
CA GLY A 497 22.45 -13.83 11.34
C GLY A 497 21.75 -12.84 12.28
N LEU A 498 21.83 -13.08 13.60
CA LEU A 498 21.26 -12.19 14.62
C LEU A 498 21.81 -10.75 14.54
N ASP A 499 23.04 -10.56 14.07
CA ASP A 499 23.64 -9.26 13.83
C ASP A 499 23.02 -8.49 12.65
N HIS A 500 22.47 -9.19 11.66
CA HIS A 500 21.68 -8.58 10.58
C HIS A 500 20.27 -8.26 11.05
N PHE A 501 19.59 -9.20 11.74
CA PHE A 501 18.27 -9.01 12.33
C PHE A 501 18.20 -7.74 13.19
N ASN A 502 19.13 -7.60 14.15
CA ASN A 502 19.21 -6.44 15.04
C ASN A 502 19.46 -5.10 14.33
N LYS A 503 19.94 -5.11 13.08
CA LYS A 503 20.22 -3.91 12.28
C LYS A 503 19.17 -3.64 11.19
N CYS A 504 18.25 -4.58 10.93
CA CYS A 504 17.37 -4.55 9.78
C CYS A 504 15.92 -4.84 10.20
N LEU A 505 15.19 -3.78 10.55
CA LEU A 505 13.78 -3.83 10.93
C LEU A 505 12.89 -4.52 9.87
N TYR A 506 13.28 -4.45 8.59
CA TYR A 506 12.62 -5.15 7.49
C TYR A 506 12.48 -6.67 7.70
N VAL A 507 13.39 -7.32 8.43
CA VAL A 507 13.29 -8.76 8.72
C VAL A 507 12.08 -9.05 9.61
N GLN A 508 11.72 -8.15 10.52
CA GLN A 508 10.48 -8.26 11.32
C GLN A 508 9.24 -8.01 10.49
N LEU A 509 9.25 -6.96 9.66
CA LEU A 509 8.14 -6.64 8.76
C LEU A 509 7.87 -7.76 7.74
N MET A 510 8.92 -8.39 7.20
CA MET A 510 8.80 -9.61 6.39
C MET A 510 8.20 -10.78 7.17
N ALA A 511 8.61 -10.99 8.42
CA ALA A 511 8.05 -12.05 9.26
C ALA A 511 6.56 -11.83 9.59
N GLN A 512 6.01 -10.63 9.40
CA GLN A 512 4.57 -10.39 9.54
C GLN A 512 3.78 -10.85 8.30
N GLN A 513 4.39 -10.80 7.10
CA GLN A 513 3.75 -11.18 5.83
C GLN A 513 3.30 -12.65 5.78
N ASP A 514 2.30 -12.95 4.96
CA ASP A 514 1.76 -14.30 4.84
C ASP A 514 2.62 -15.23 4.00
N ASN A 515 2.79 -16.45 4.52
CA ASN A 515 3.69 -17.47 3.97
C ASN A 515 5.17 -17.05 3.94
N ILE A 516 5.56 -16.11 4.80
CA ILE A 516 6.96 -15.78 5.08
C ILE A 516 7.23 -16.06 6.57
N SER A 517 8.42 -16.55 6.86
CA SER A 517 8.96 -16.76 8.20
C SER A 517 10.44 -16.40 8.19
N CYS A 518 11.02 -16.12 9.36
CA CYS A 518 12.43 -15.77 9.47
C CYS A 518 13.17 -16.74 10.41
N ALA A 519 14.33 -17.22 9.98
CA ALA A 519 15.21 -18.09 10.75
C ALA A 519 16.47 -17.31 11.13
N ILE A 520 16.57 -16.95 12.42
CA ILE A 520 17.62 -16.08 12.94
C ILE A 520 18.69 -16.94 13.60
N VAL A 521 19.84 -17.07 12.95
CA VAL A 521 20.95 -17.90 13.43
C VAL A 521 21.81 -17.09 14.40
N TYR A 522 22.04 -17.63 15.60
CA TYR A 522 22.95 -17.00 16.55
C TYR A 522 24.39 -17.10 16.07
N ARG A 523 25.15 -16.03 16.32
CA ARG A 523 26.58 -15.96 16.02
C ARG A 523 27.40 -16.30 17.27
N HIS A 524 28.66 -16.67 17.10
CA HIS A 524 29.56 -16.93 18.22
C HIS A 524 29.68 -15.68 19.11
N GLY A 525 29.43 -15.84 20.41
CA GLY A 525 29.39 -14.73 21.37
C GLY A 525 28.06 -13.95 21.41
N TYR A 526 27.06 -14.33 20.62
CA TYR A 526 25.72 -13.74 20.63
C TYR A 526 24.68 -14.77 21.09
N GLY A 527 23.79 -14.37 22.01
CA GLY A 527 22.71 -15.18 22.57
C GLY A 527 21.36 -14.44 22.62
N GLU A 528 20.39 -14.98 23.37
CA GLU A 528 19.04 -14.39 23.52
C GLU A 528 19.09 -12.98 24.13
N GLU A 529 20.02 -12.76 25.06
CA GLU A 529 20.29 -11.48 25.70
C GLU A 529 20.78 -10.38 24.75
N HIS A 530 21.12 -10.73 23.50
CA HIS A 530 21.52 -9.81 22.44
C HIS A 530 20.38 -9.51 21.44
N ILE A 531 19.14 -9.95 21.68
CA ILE A 531 17.98 -9.61 20.83
C ILE A 531 17.51 -8.19 21.19
N ASN A 532 17.89 -7.19 20.40
CA ASN A 532 17.59 -5.78 20.65
C ASN A 532 16.15 -5.38 20.26
N GLN A 533 15.48 -6.20 19.44
CA GLN A 533 14.16 -5.92 18.88
C GLN A 533 13.23 -7.11 19.21
N SER A 534 12.41 -6.97 20.26
CA SER A 534 11.58 -8.06 20.77
C SER A 534 10.29 -8.25 19.99
N ASP A 535 10.37 -8.84 18.79
CA ASP A 535 9.19 -9.36 18.12
C ASP A 535 8.83 -10.77 18.68
N LYS A 536 7.56 -10.93 19.04
CA LYS A 536 6.95 -12.15 19.59
C LYS A 536 6.12 -12.92 18.54
N THR A 537 6.15 -12.53 17.27
CA THR A 537 5.50 -13.28 16.20
C THR A 537 6.01 -14.72 16.14
N SER A 538 5.09 -15.69 16.05
CA SER A 538 5.41 -17.12 15.92
C SER A 538 6.06 -17.50 14.58
N LYS A 539 6.19 -16.53 13.66
CA LYS A 539 6.84 -16.64 12.34
C LYS A 539 8.37 -16.38 12.42
N ILE A 540 8.92 -15.96 13.57
CA ILE A 540 10.37 -15.82 13.80
C ILE A 540 10.89 -17.01 14.61
N ILE A 541 11.88 -17.72 14.06
CA ILE A 541 12.52 -18.90 14.64
C ILE A 541 13.96 -18.54 14.99
N TYR A 542 14.25 -18.40 16.27
CA TYR A 542 15.62 -18.23 16.75
C TYR A 542 16.34 -19.57 16.83
N ILE A 543 17.54 -19.64 16.26
CA ILE A 543 18.35 -20.85 16.12
C ILE A 543 19.64 -20.69 16.92
N PRO A 544 19.70 -21.21 18.15
CA PRO A 544 20.93 -21.23 18.92
C PRO A 544 21.92 -22.23 18.32
N LEU A 545 23.20 -21.85 18.26
CA LEU A 545 24.28 -22.78 17.96
C LEU A 545 24.47 -23.71 19.17
N SER A 546 24.30 -25.02 18.95
CA SER A 546 24.56 -26.02 19.99
C SER A 546 26.05 -26.04 20.39
N LYS A 547 26.37 -26.58 21.57
CA LYS A 547 27.75 -26.67 22.08
C LYS A 547 28.72 -27.38 21.12
N GLU A 548 28.22 -28.25 20.24
CA GLU A 548 29.01 -28.95 19.23
C GLU A 548 29.44 -28.04 18.06
N ARG A 549 28.69 -26.96 17.79
CA ARG A 549 29.02 -25.95 16.77
C ARG A 549 30.01 -24.89 17.25
N THR A 550 30.56 -25.00 18.46
CA THR A 550 31.66 -24.14 18.95
C THR A 550 32.95 -24.24 18.12
N LYS A 551 33.04 -25.23 17.21
CA LYS A 551 34.11 -25.37 16.21
C LYS A 551 33.86 -24.62 14.90
N LEU A 552 32.70 -24.01 14.70
CA LEU A 552 32.46 -23.15 13.54
C LEU A 552 33.26 -21.86 13.72
N THR A 553 34.37 -21.78 13.01
CA THR A 553 35.16 -20.55 12.88
C THR A 553 34.38 -19.54 12.07
N GLU A 554 33.88 -18.50 12.72
CA GLU A 554 33.28 -17.38 12.00
C GLU A 554 34.36 -16.59 11.26
N VAL A 555 34.16 -16.43 9.95
CA VAL A 555 34.93 -15.50 9.12
C VAL A 555 33.96 -14.71 8.27
N SER A 556 34.03 -13.38 8.39
CA SER A 556 33.21 -12.48 7.59
C SER A 556 33.73 -12.37 6.16
N SER A 557 32.85 -12.06 5.21
CA SER A 557 33.26 -11.78 3.83
C SER A 557 34.25 -10.61 3.74
N THR A 558 34.23 -9.68 4.70
CA THR A 558 35.19 -8.58 4.81
C THR A 558 36.60 -9.05 5.16
N GLU A 559 36.75 -9.98 6.10
CA GLU A 559 38.05 -10.58 6.42
C GLU A 559 38.62 -11.37 5.24
N ILE A 560 37.76 -12.12 4.52
CA ILE A 560 38.14 -12.82 3.29
C ILE A 560 38.66 -11.84 2.22
N ARG A 561 37.92 -10.75 1.94
CA ARG A 561 38.35 -9.72 0.98
C ARG A 561 39.67 -9.08 1.40
N ASN A 562 39.81 -8.69 2.66
CA ASN A 562 41.01 -8.07 3.20
C ASN A 562 42.24 -9.00 3.08
N TYR A 563 42.07 -10.30 3.35
CA TYR A 563 43.12 -11.31 3.17
C TYR A 563 43.60 -11.40 1.72
N PHE A 564 42.69 -11.42 0.73
CA PHE A 564 43.11 -11.48 -0.68
C PHE A 564 43.70 -10.17 -1.22
N GLN A 565 43.25 -9.02 -0.71
CA GLN A 565 43.82 -7.72 -1.06
C GLN A 565 45.22 -7.53 -0.46
N ASN A 566 45.42 -7.92 0.80
CA ASN A 566 46.65 -7.71 1.56
C ASN A 566 47.09 -8.98 2.33
N PRO A 567 47.61 -10.02 1.64
CA PRO A 567 47.96 -11.29 2.28
C PRO A 567 49.04 -11.17 3.38
N SER A 568 49.91 -10.16 3.29
CA SER A 568 51.03 -9.94 4.20
C SER A 568 50.64 -9.36 5.57
N THR A 569 49.40 -8.89 5.76
CA THR A 569 48.96 -8.21 6.99
C THR A 569 47.86 -8.96 7.75
N MET A 570 47.44 -10.13 7.27
CA MET A 570 46.25 -10.82 7.76
C MET A 570 46.55 -12.16 8.44
N ASN A 571 45.69 -12.51 9.40
CA ASN A 571 45.83 -13.71 10.24
C ASN A 571 45.71 -14.99 9.40
N ALA A 572 46.70 -15.90 9.51
CA ALA A 572 46.73 -17.19 8.82
C ALA A 572 45.48 -18.06 9.08
N ASN A 573 44.79 -17.85 10.21
CA ASN A 573 43.53 -18.52 10.51
C ASN A 573 42.43 -18.22 9.47
N VAL A 574 42.42 -17.02 8.85
CA VAL A 574 41.45 -16.67 7.80
C VAL A 574 41.59 -17.61 6.60
N GLU A 575 42.82 -17.94 6.18
CA GLU A 575 43.06 -18.85 5.05
C GLU A 575 42.61 -20.28 5.36
N GLN A 576 42.75 -20.74 6.59
CA GLN A 576 42.36 -22.09 7.02
C GLN A 576 40.83 -22.28 7.02
N ASN A 577 40.09 -21.19 7.17
CA ASN A 577 38.63 -21.17 7.29
C ASN A 577 37.92 -20.88 5.96
N ILE A 578 38.66 -20.53 4.89
CA ILE A 578 38.10 -20.38 3.54
C ILE A 578 38.14 -21.73 2.84
N HIS A 579 37.00 -22.17 2.31
CA HIS A 579 36.89 -23.44 1.59
C HIS A 579 37.94 -23.55 0.46
N PRO A 580 38.68 -24.68 0.32
CA PRO A 580 39.79 -24.81 -0.63
C PRO A 580 39.53 -24.34 -2.07
N ASN A 581 38.40 -24.72 -2.69
CA ASN A 581 38.08 -24.29 -4.06
C ASN A 581 37.71 -22.81 -4.16
N VAL A 582 37.05 -22.26 -3.13
CA VAL A 582 36.74 -20.82 -3.03
C VAL A 582 38.05 -20.05 -2.95
N ARG A 583 39.00 -20.53 -2.14
CA ARG A 583 40.36 -19.99 -2.05
C ARG A 583 41.12 -20.12 -3.37
N GLU A 584 41.06 -21.26 -4.06
CA GLU A 584 41.72 -21.44 -5.36
C GLU A 584 41.15 -20.50 -6.41
N TYR A 585 39.82 -20.38 -6.51
CA TYR A 585 39.14 -19.45 -7.39
C TYR A 585 39.56 -18.00 -7.12
N MET A 586 39.57 -17.59 -5.86
CA MET A 586 40.01 -16.26 -5.43
C MET A 586 41.48 -16.02 -5.76
N LYS A 587 42.39 -16.96 -5.49
CA LYS A 587 43.82 -16.84 -5.87
C LYS A 587 43.99 -16.74 -7.38
N LYS A 588 43.28 -17.56 -8.16
CA LYS A 588 43.33 -17.58 -9.63
C LYS A 588 42.81 -16.30 -10.28
N LYS A 589 41.75 -15.70 -9.72
CA LYS A 589 41.05 -14.56 -10.33
C LYS A 589 41.44 -13.19 -9.77
N TYR A 590 41.75 -13.11 -8.47
CA TYR A 590 42.01 -11.85 -7.76
C TYR A 590 43.35 -11.84 -7.00
N GLY A 591 44.11 -12.94 -7.02
CA GLY A 591 45.47 -12.94 -6.50
C GLY A 591 46.34 -11.93 -7.26
N LYS A 592 47.08 -11.09 -6.51
CA LYS A 592 48.17 -10.29 -7.08
C LYS A 592 49.18 -11.25 -7.74
N LYS A 593 49.46 -11.02 -9.02
CA LYS A 593 50.52 -11.72 -9.77
C LYS A 593 51.90 -11.29 -9.30
#